data_AF-A0A9Q1QUE9-F1
#
_entry.id   AF-A0A9Q1QUE9-F1
#
_cell.length_a   1.000
_cell.length_b   1.000
_cell.length_c   1.000
_cell.angle_alpha   90.00
_cell.angle_beta   90.00
_cell.angle_gamma   90.00
#
_symmetry.space_group_name_H-M   'P 1'
#
loop_
_entity.id
_entity.type
_entity.pdbx_description
1 polymer ?
#
loop_
_entity_poly.entity_id
_entity_poly.type
_entity_poly.pdbx_seq_one_letter_code
_entity_poly.pdbx_strand_id
1 'polypeptide(L)'
;MVIQYGSSCSFPSFQFQESSFSRKKVVEVIKSNLSDSDAKRANLSARKKERIELPKHDGIEGDNKSLHISEFLSHKSGVEAMLNKRALQSFEPIDSNMYRCTLPQVQLLNFEVAPVLTLQVNPTSEDCTVKMLSCKFEGSDLVEQQNDHFSASMVNRITWETLGSQPFLDVDVKLNISLEIYTMPFTMLPTAAVESPGNIMMQALVDRLVPLLLQQLLQDYDNWVRQHQKSLS
;
A
#
# COMPACT_ATOMS: atom_id res chain seq x y z
N MET A 1 29.19 -26.64 13.62
CA MET A 1 28.84 -25.26 14.00
C MET A 1 27.61 -24.88 13.18
N VAL A 2 26.42 -25.08 13.76
CA VAL A 2 25.13 -24.87 13.10
C VAL A 2 24.69 -23.46 13.47
N ILE A 3 24.54 -22.58 12.49
CA ILE A 3 23.97 -21.26 12.71
C ILE A 3 22.56 -21.28 12.14
N GLN A 4 21.58 -21.38 13.04
CA GLN A 4 20.18 -21.07 12.76
C GLN A 4 20.04 -19.54 12.67
N TYR A 5 19.43 -19.04 11.59
CA TYR A 5 18.79 -17.72 11.58
C TYR A 5 17.33 -17.91 11.20
N GLY A 6 16.51 -18.15 12.23
CA GLY A 6 15.09 -17.82 12.21
C GLY A 6 14.93 -16.42 12.78
N SER A 7 14.35 -15.51 12.01
CA SER A 7 13.86 -14.23 12.53
C SER A 7 12.57 -13.91 11.80
N SER A 8 11.47 -14.34 12.41
CA SER A 8 10.11 -13.94 12.08
C SER A 8 9.98 -12.43 12.23
N CYS A 9 9.64 -11.73 11.15
CA CYS A 9 9.25 -10.33 11.21
C CYS A 9 7.85 -10.25 11.83
N SER A 10 7.79 -9.90 13.12
CA SER A 10 6.56 -9.55 13.81
C SER A 10 6.13 -8.14 13.41
N PHE A 11 4.95 -8.03 12.77
CA PHE A 11 4.27 -6.76 12.61
C PHE A 11 3.91 -6.23 14.01
N PRO A 12 4.23 -4.97 14.35
CA PRO A 12 3.77 -4.41 15.62
C PRO A 12 2.26 -4.20 15.55
N SER A 13 1.56 -4.80 16.50
CA SER A 13 0.15 -4.54 16.80
C SER A 13 -0.02 -3.08 17.17
N PHE A 14 -0.86 -2.36 16.42
CA PHE A 14 -1.29 -1.02 16.79
C PHE A 14 -2.29 -1.14 17.95
N GLN A 15 -1.80 -1.03 19.19
CA GLN A 15 -2.66 -0.89 20.36
C GLN A 15 -3.24 0.53 20.38
N PHE A 16 -4.49 0.66 19.94
CA PHE A 16 -5.30 1.82 20.27
C PHE A 16 -5.57 1.80 21.77
N GLN A 17 -5.12 2.85 22.47
CA GLN A 17 -5.38 3.00 23.89
C GLN A 17 -6.87 3.31 24.10
N GLU A 18 -7.65 2.31 24.51
CA GLU A 18 -9.06 2.47 24.84
C GLU A 18 -9.21 3.42 26.04
N SER A 19 -9.76 4.60 25.79
CA SER A 19 -10.32 5.42 26.85
C SER A 19 -11.63 4.78 27.32
N SER A 20 -11.66 4.32 28.57
CA SER A 20 -12.81 3.67 29.20
C SER A 20 -13.95 4.67 29.47
N PHE A 21 -14.90 4.78 28.53
CA PHE A 21 -16.18 5.44 28.78
C PHE A 21 -17.22 4.43 29.27
N SER A 22 -17.58 4.54 30.55
CA SER A 22 -18.56 3.67 31.18
C SER A 22 -20.01 4.16 30.96
N ARG A 23 -20.87 3.19 30.61
CA ARG A 23 -22.33 3.08 30.78
C ARG A 23 -23.30 3.57 29.69
N LYS A 24 -23.88 2.55 29.02
CA LYS A 24 -25.30 2.28 28.71
C LYS A 24 -26.17 3.45 28.25
N LYS A 25 -26.53 3.44 26.96
CA LYS A 25 -27.90 3.60 26.47
C LYS A 25 -28.04 2.92 25.11
N VAL A 26 -29.04 2.04 24.99
CA VAL A 26 -29.51 1.51 23.71
C VAL A 26 -30.11 2.69 22.96
N VAL A 27 -29.48 3.09 21.86
CA VAL A 27 -30.04 4.08 20.94
C VAL A 27 -30.60 3.28 19.77
N GLU A 28 -31.93 3.26 19.71
CA GLU A 28 -32.71 2.72 18.61
C GLU A 28 -32.36 3.52 17.34
N VAL A 29 -31.81 2.83 16.34
CA VAL A 29 -31.33 3.45 15.10
C VAL A 29 -32.55 3.83 14.26
N ILE A 30 -32.85 5.13 14.23
CA ILE A 30 -33.78 5.69 13.25
C ILE A 30 -33.09 5.64 11.89
N LYS A 31 -33.55 4.72 11.03
CA LYS A 31 -33.18 4.65 9.62
C LYS A 31 -33.76 5.86 8.89
N SER A 32 -32.95 6.89 8.67
CA SER A 32 -33.27 7.96 7.73
C SER A 32 -32.88 7.52 6.33
N ASN A 33 -33.87 7.32 5.46
CA ASN A 33 -33.69 7.19 4.02
C ASN A 33 -33.18 8.54 3.46
N LEU A 34 -31.87 8.69 3.32
CA LEU A 34 -31.26 9.76 2.52
C LEU A 34 -30.70 9.10 1.27
N SER A 35 -31.08 9.64 0.11
CA SER A 35 -30.52 9.27 -1.19
C SER A 35 -29.00 9.40 -1.20
N ASP A 36 -28.33 8.50 -1.93
CA ASP A 36 -26.87 8.29 -2.05
C ASP A 36 -25.98 9.53 -2.34
N SER A 37 -26.54 10.73 -2.49
CA SER A 37 -25.78 11.96 -2.83
C SER A 37 -25.53 12.92 -1.66
N ASP A 38 -26.22 12.80 -0.52
CA ASP A 38 -26.19 13.80 0.57
C ASP A 38 -25.46 13.34 1.85
N ALA A 39 -24.84 12.16 1.82
CA ALA A 39 -24.11 11.65 2.98
C ALA A 39 -22.89 12.54 3.27
N LYS A 40 -22.72 12.95 4.52
CA LYS A 40 -21.58 13.76 4.95
C LYS A 40 -20.29 12.94 4.87
N ARG A 41 -19.31 13.36 4.07
CA ARG A 41 -18.06 12.62 3.89
C ARG A 41 -16.84 13.41 4.38
N ALA A 42 -15.90 12.72 5.00
CA ALA A 42 -14.54 13.19 5.25
C ALA A 42 -13.61 12.68 4.16
N ASN A 43 -12.76 13.54 3.63
CA ASN A 43 -11.75 13.17 2.65
C ASN A 43 -10.36 13.23 3.28
N LEU A 44 -9.74 12.08 3.34
CA LEU A 44 -8.40 11.91 3.88
C LEU A 44 -7.41 11.75 2.74
N SER A 45 -6.23 12.33 2.89
CA SER A 45 -5.16 12.24 1.91
C SER A 45 -3.79 12.16 2.57
N ALA A 46 -2.90 11.41 1.95
CA ALA A 46 -1.49 11.38 2.30
C ALA A 46 -0.65 11.25 1.05
N ARG A 47 0.56 11.81 1.10
CA ARG A 47 1.51 11.74 0.00
C ARG A 47 2.92 11.57 0.54
N LYS A 48 3.67 10.68 -0.11
CA LYS A 48 5.10 10.54 0.14
C LYS A 48 5.83 10.61 -1.19
N LYS A 49 6.79 11.54 -1.26
CA LYS A 49 7.82 11.54 -2.28
C LYS A 49 9.13 11.12 -1.67
N GLU A 50 9.88 10.29 -2.37
CA GLU A 50 11.16 9.80 -1.92
C GLU A 50 12.08 9.58 -3.10
N ARG A 51 13.36 9.92 -2.93
CA ARG A 51 14.42 9.69 -3.91
C ARG A 51 15.49 8.85 -3.26
N ILE A 52 15.88 7.77 -3.92
CA ILE A 52 16.95 6.88 -3.47
C ILE A 52 17.98 6.69 -4.58
N GLU A 53 19.25 6.52 -4.21
CA GLU A 53 20.30 6.14 -5.15
C GLU A 53 20.17 4.64 -5.46
N LEU A 54 20.25 4.30 -6.75
CA LEU A 54 20.21 2.90 -7.20
C LEU A 54 21.61 2.26 -7.05
N PRO A 55 21.70 1.00 -6.63
CA PRO A 55 22.96 0.30 -6.56
C PRO A 55 23.64 0.21 -7.93
N LYS A 56 24.94 0.55 -7.98
CA LYS A 56 25.74 0.39 -9.19
C LYS A 56 26.04 -1.09 -9.38
N HIS A 57 25.61 -1.63 -10.50
CA HIS A 57 25.93 -2.98 -10.92
C HIS A 57 26.98 -2.87 -12.02
N ASP A 58 28.23 -3.11 -11.65
CA ASP A 58 29.32 -3.12 -12.63
C ASP A 58 29.06 -4.29 -13.59
N GLY A 59 28.94 -3.96 -14.89
CA GLY A 59 28.90 -4.97 -15.93
C GLY A 59 30.18 -5.80 -15.87
N ILE A 60 30.08 -7.12 -15.98
CA ILE A 60 31.25 -7.98 -16.12
C ILE A 60 32.00 -7.51 -17.37
N GLU A 61 33.29 -7.17 -17.21
CA GLU A 61 34.18 -6.78 -18.31
C GLU A 61 34.05 -7.81 -19.45
N GLY A 62 33.41 -7.42 -20.55
CA GLY A 62 33.25 -8.23 -21.74
C GLY A 62 31.83 -8.31 -22.32
N ASP A 63 30.78 -8.07 -21.54
CA ASP A 63 29.40 -8.03 -22.06
C ASP A 63 28.66 -6.78 -21.55
N ASN A 64 28.46 -5.83 -22.45
CA ASN A 64 28.12 -4.44 -22.16
C ASN A 64 26.61 -4.24 -21.92
N LYS A 65 25.96 -5.14 -21.16
CA LYS A 65 24.56 -5.02 -20.79
C LYS A 65 24.43 -4.85 -19.28
N SER A 66 24.60 -3.61 -18.83
CA SER A 66 24.15 -3.23 -17.48
C SER A 66 22.65 -3.49 -17.38
N LEU A 67 22.26 -4.49 -16.59
CA LEU A 67 20.86 -4.79 -16.33
C LEU A 67 20.25 -3.56 -15.66
N HIS A 68 19.34 -2.88 -16.36
CA HIS A 68 18.76 -1.62 -15.91
C HIS A 68 17.48 -1.86 -15.09
N ILE A 69 17.18 -0.96 -14.14
CA ILE A 69 16.00 -1.09 -13.25
C ILE A 69 14.68 -1.18 -14.03
N SER A 70 14.59 -0.55 -15.21
CA SER A 70 13.41 -0.62 -16.08
C SER A 70 13.15 -2.05 -16.60
N GLU A 71 14.21 -2.82 -16.88
CA GLU A 71 14.09 -4.21 -17.31
C GLU A 71 13.54 -5.06 -16.15
N PHE A 72 14.04 -4.84 -14.93
CA PHE A 72 13.53 -5.49 -13.74
C PHE A 72 12.07 -5.16 -13.47
N LEU A 73 11.69 -3.87 -13.49
CA LEU A 73 10.31 -3.42 -13.22
C LEU A 73 9.30 -3.89 -14.28
N SER A 74 9.77 -4.16 -15.50
CA SER A 74 8.97 -4.77 -16.57
C SER A 74 8.92 -6.30 -16.48
N HIS A 75 9.83 -6.91 -15.70
CA HIS A 75 9.86 -8.34 -15.46
C HIS A 75 8.87 -8.75 -14.35
N LYS A 76 8.42 -10.01 -14.38
CA LYS A 76 7.52 -10.57 -13.35
C LYS A 76 8.02 -10.33 -11.93
N SER A 77 9.32 -10.51 -11.69
CA SER A 77 9.95 -10.26 -10.39
C SER A 77 9.82 -8.82 -9.92
N GLY A 78 9.97 -7.85 -10.83
CA GLY A 78 9.80 -6.43 -10.49
C GLY A 78 8.34 -6.08 -10.22
N VAL A 79 7.39 -6.64 -10.98
CA VAL A 79 5.96 -6.47 -10.71
C VAL A 79 5.60 -7.02 -9.32
N GLU A 80 6.08 -8.22 -8.98
CA GLU A 80 5.85 -8.80 -7.65
C GLU A 80 6.48 -7.97 -6.52
N ALA A 81 7.67 -7.38 -6.76
CA ALA A 81 8.34 -6.49 -5.80
C ALA A 81 7.60 -5.16 -5.64
N MET A 82 7.10 -4.57 -6.75
CA MET A 82 6.30 -3.34 -6.75
C MET A 82 5.00 -3.47 -5.96
N LEU A 83 4.42 -4.66 -5.97
CA LEU A 83 3.20 -5.00 -5.22
C LEU A 83 3.50 -5.50 -3.80
N ASN A 84 4.78 -5.52 -3.40
CA ASN A 84 5.25 -6.07 -2.14
C ASN A 84 4.65 -7.44 -1.82
N LYS A 85 4.76 -8.37 -2.77
CA LYS A 85 4.11 -9.68 -2.68
C LYS A 85 4.39 -10.42 -1.36
N ARG A 86 5.58 -10.22 -0.76
CA ARG A 86 5.96 -10.86 0.52
C ARG A 86 5.17 -10.35 1.73
N ALA A 87 4.62 -9.15 1.66
CA ALA A 87 3.81 -8.56 2.71
C ALA A 87 2.32 -8.92 2.58
N LEU A 88 1.91 -9.57 1.49
CA LEU A 88 0.52 -9.94 1.24
C LEU A 88 0.19 -11.31 1.83
N GLN A 89 -1.06 -11.48 2.24
CA GLN A 89 -1.61 -12.78 2.61
C GLN A 89 -1.90 -13.63 1.37
N SER A 90 -2.37 -13.01 0.28
CA SER A 90 -2.56 -13.67 -1.01
C SER A 90 -2.25 -12.74 -2.17
N PHE A 91 -1.90 -13.34 -3.31
CA PHE A 91 -1.55 -12.66 -4.55
C PHE A 91 -2.06 -13.47 -5.74
N GLU A 92 -3.04 -12.94 -6.45
CA GLU A 92 -3.72 -13.63 -7.55
C GLU A 92 -3.74 -12.73 -8.78
N PRO A 93 -3.08 -13.10 -9.89
CA PRO A 93 -3.23 -12.38 -11.15
C PRO A 93 -4.66 -12.58 -11.69
N ILE A 94 -5.34 -11.47 -12.02
CA ILE A 94 -6.69 -11.47 -12.61
C ILE A 94 -6.60 -11.35 -14.13
N ASP A 95 -5.69 -10.51 -14.61
CA ASP A 95 -5.45 -10.23 -16.03
C ASP A 95 -3.94 -9.93 -16.25
N SER A 96 -3.54 -9.55 -17.45
CA SER A 96 -2.14 -9.32 -17.84
C SER A 96 -1.40 -8.33 -16.94
N ASN A 97 -2.12 -7.35 -16.38
CA ASN A 97 -1.55 -6.29 -15.55
C ASN A 97 -2.38 -5.97 -14.30
N MET A 98 -3.36 -6.83 -13.98
CA MET A 98 -4.28 -6.65 -12.85
C MET A 98 -4.13 -7.79 -11.85
N TYR A 99 -4.13 -7.44 -10.57
CA TYR A 99 -3.85 -8.36 -9.47
C TYR A 99 -4.85 -8.15 -8.35
N ARG A 100 -5.37 -9.25 -7.82
CA ARG A 100 -6.12 -9.30 -6.58
C ARG A 100 -5.14 -9.61 -5.44
N CYS A 101 -5.14 -8.77 -4.42
CA CYS A 101 -4.20 -8.86 -3.32
C CYS A 101 -4.95 -8.76 -2.00
N THR A 102 -4.77 -9.73 -1.11
CA THR A 102 -5.30 -9.65 0.26
C THR A 102 -4.20 -9.17 1.19
N LEU A 103 -4.44 -8.03 1.86
CA LEU A 103 -3.55 -7.54 2.91
C LEU A 103 -3.67 -8.40 4.17
N PRO A 104 -2.64 -8.44 5.03
CA PRO A 104 -2.74 -9.07 6.33
C PRO A 104 -3.93 -8.53 7.12
N GLN A 105 -4.53 -9.40 7.94
CA GLN A 105 -5.63 -9.00 8.82
C GLN A 105 -5.23 -7.82 9.71
N VAL A 106 -6.09 -6.82 9.74
CA VAL A 106 -6.00 -5.67 10.62
C VAL A 106 -7.14 -5.74 11.63
N GLN A 107 -6.82 -5.51 12.90
CA GLN A 107 -7.84 -5.35 13.92
C GLN A 107 -8.34 -3.91 13.89
N LEU A 108 -9.59 -3.73 13.47
CA LEU A 108 -10.27 -2.44 13.47
C LEU A 108 -11.42 -2.50 14.47
N LEU A 109 -11.23 -1.85 15.63
CA LEU A 109 -12.13 -1.95 16.78
C LEU A 109 -12.29 -3.42 17.23
N ASN A 110 -13.51 -3.95 17.19
CA ASN A 110 -13.84 -5.32 17.60
C ASN A 110 -13.87 -6.31 16.42
N PHE A 111 -13.43 -5.89 15.24
CA PHE A 111 -13.45 -6.70 14.03
C PHE A 111 -12.03 -6.94 13.53
N GLU A 112 -11.79 -8.16 13.08
CA GLU A 112 -10.59 -8.52 12.35
C GLU A 112 -10.96 -8.60 10.86
N VAL A 113 -10.37 -7.74 10.04
CA VAL A 113 -10.72 -7.61 8.62
C VAL A 113 -9.46 -7.63 7.78
N ALA A 114 -9.51 -8.29 6.63
CA ALA A 114 -8.45 -8.28 5.64
C ALA A 114 -8.92 -7.46 4.43
N PRO A 115 -8.32 -6.28 4.17
CA PRO A 115 -8.62 -5.53 2.95
C PRO A 115 -8.19 -6.33 1.72
N VAL A 116 -9.09 -6.45 0.76
CA VAL A 116 -8.86 -7.02 -0.56
C VAL A 116 -8.77 -5.90 -1.57
N LEU A 117 -7.62 -5.83 -2.24
CA LEU A 117 -7.28 -4.80 -3.21
C LEU A 117 -7.31 -5.37 -4.63
N THR A 118 -7.80 -4.57 -5.57
CA THR A 118 -7.52 -4.78 -7.00
C THR A 118 -6.50 -3.74 -7.44
N LEU A 119 -5.31 -4.19 -7.81
CA LEU A 119 -4.18 -3.35 -8.21
C LEU A 119 -3.89 -3.54 -9.69
N GLN A 120 -3.57 -2.46 -10.39
CA GLN A 120 -3.09 -2.47 -11.77
C GLN A 120 -1.66 -1.96 -11.83
N VAL A 121 -0.76 -2.69 -12.50
CA VAL A 121 0.64 -2.32 -12.66
C VAL A 121 0.93 -2.01 -14.11
N ASN A 122 1.45 -0.83 -14.41
CA ASN A 122 1.75 -0.40 -15.77
C ASN A 122 3.22 0.00 -15.86
N PRO A 123 4.12 -0.95 -16.19
CA PRO A 123 5.51 -0.65 -16.54
C PRO A 123 5.57 -0.01 -17.93
N THR A 124 6.42 1.00 -18.08
CA THR A 124 6.76 1.66 -19.34
C THR A 124 8.29 1.78 -19.48
N SER A 125 8.76 2.38 -20.56
CA SER A 125 10.20 2.66 -20.75
C SER A 125 10.74 3.75 -19.82
N GLU A 126 9.87 4.56 -19.22
CA GLU A 126 10.25 5.74 -18.41
C GLU A 126 9.78 5.65 -16.96
N ASP A 127 8.71 4.90 -16.70
CA ASP A 127 8.13 4.78 -15.37
C ASP A 127 7.48 3.41 -15.12
N CYS A 128 7.16 3.13 -13.86
CA CYS A 128 6.29 2.04 -13.46
C CYS A 128 5.23 2.58 -12.51
N THR A 129 3.96 2.43 -12.88
CA THR A 129 2.85 2.95 -12.08
C THR A 129 1.98 1.82 -11.54
N VAL A 130 1.77 1.79 -10.23
CA VAL A 130 0.76 0.96 -9.57
C VAL A 130 -0.46 1.82 -9.23
N LYS A 131 -1.65 1.40 -9.65
CA LYS A 131 -2.93 2.03 -9.32
C LYS A 131 -3.80 1.07 -8.53
N MET A 132 -4.42 1.55 -7.46
CA MET A 132 -5.48 0.82 -6.77
C MET A 132 -6.82 1.15 -7.43
N LEU A 133 -7.43 0.13 -8.06
CA LEU A 133 -8.71 0.24 -8.73
C LEU A 133 -9.89 0.03 -7.77
N SER A 134 -9.71 -0.84 -6.78
CA SER A 134 -10.70 -1.06 -5.72
C SER A 134 -10.03 -1.51 -4.43
N CYS A 135 -10.71 -1.24 -3.33
CA CYS A 135 -10.40 -1.72 -1.99
C CYS A 135 -11.73 -2.12 -1.35
N LYS A 136 -11.83 -3.36 -0.87
CA LYS A 136 -13.02 -3.89 -0.20
C LYS A 136 -12.61 -4.66 1.04
N PHE A 137 -13.46 -4.66 2.05
CA PHE A 137 -13.39 -5.64 3.13
C PHE A 137 -14.24 -6.85 2.74
N GLU A 138 -13.67 -8.05 2.89
CA GLU A 138 -14.37 -9.32 2.74
C GLU A 138 -14.44 -10.00 4.12
N GLY A 139 -15.57 -10.63 4.45
CA GLY A 139 -15.76 -11.22 5.77
C GLY A 139 -17.22 -11.51 6.10
N SER A 140 -17.68 -11.07 7.27
CA SER A 140 -19.09 -11.18 7.65
C SER A 140 -19.93 -10.12 6.92
N ASP A 141 -21.25 -10.34 6.84
CA ASP A 141 -22.19 -9.37 6.25
C ASP A 141 -22.04 -7.96 6.85
N LEU A 142 -21.76 -7.86 8.15
CA LEU A 142 -21.54 -6.58 8.83
C LEU A 142 -20.27 -5.85 8.35
N VAL A 143 -19.23 -6.61 8.02
CA VAL A 143 -17.97 -6.09 7.48
C VAL A 143 -18.15 -5.67 6.03
N GLU A 144 -18.82 -6.48 5.22
CA GLU A 144 -19.04 -6.18 3.81
C GLU A 144 -19.93 -4.96 3.59
N GLN A 145 -20.92 -4.74 4.47
CA GLN A 145 -21.73 -3.51 4.49
C GLN A 145 -20.88 -2.24 4.68
N GLN A 146 -19.69 -2.33 5.28
CA GLN A 146 -18.82 -1.15 5.41
C GLN A 146 -18.33 -0.65 4.05
N ASN A 147 -18.30 -1.49 3.01
CA ASN A 147 -17.83 -1.12 1.68
C ASN A 147 -18.68 -0.03 1.02
N ASP A 148 -19.93 0.16 1.44
CA ASP A 148 -20.80 1.22 0.91
C ASP A 148 -20.47 2.59 1.55
N HIS A 149 -19.81 2.58 2.71
CA HIS A 149 -19.53 3.77 3.50
C HIS A 149 -18.13 4.35 3.25
N PHE A 150 -17.26 3.68 2.49
CA PHE A 150 -15.94 4.22 2.14
C PHE A 150 -15.57 4.01 0.68
N SER A 151 -14.65 4.84 0.20
CA SER A 151 -13.94 4.60 -1.04
C SER A 151 -12.46 4.96 -0.86
N ALA A 152 -11.59 4.32 -1.62
CA ALA A 152 -10.16 4.56 -1.54
C ALA A 152 -9.53 4.52 -2.94
N SER A 153 -8.51 5.35 -3.14
CA SER A 153 -7.68 5.36 -4.36
C SER A 153 -6.22 5.54 -4.00
N MET A 154 -5.35 4.88 -4.73
CA MET A 154 -3.90 4.97 -4.55
C MET A 154 -3.21 4.97 -5.90
N VAL A 155 -2.19 5.82 -6.03
CA VAL A 155 -1.26 5.80 -7.16
C VAL A 155 0.15 5.85 -6.61
N ASN A 156 0.95 4.84 -6.94
CA ASN A 156 2.39 4.81 -6.73
C ASN A 156 3.07 4.91 -8.09
N ARG A 157 3.77 6.01 -8.35
CA ARG A 157 4.55 6.21 -9.58
C ARG A 157 6.02 6.18 -9.25
N ILE A 158 6.75 5.31 -9.94
CA ILE A 158 8.20 5.21 -9.85
C ILE A 158 8.81 5.62 -11.19
N THR A 159 9.76 6.54 -11.15
CA THR A 159 10.58 6.97 -12.29
C THR A 159 12.04 6.77 -11.97
N TRP A 160 12.87 6.64 -12.99
CA TRP A 160 14.32 6.51 -12.84
C TRP A 160 15.01 7.55 -13.70
N GLU A 161 16.07 8.14 -13.16
CA GLU A 161 16.91 9.11 -13.86
C GLU A 161 18.38 8.86 -13.55
N THR A 162 19.28 9.26 -14.45
CA THR A 162 20.71 9.25 -14.19
C THR A 162 21.20 10.69 -14.17
N LEU A 163 21.67 11.14 -13.00
CA LEU A 163 22.28 12.46 -12.85
C LEU A 163 23.81 12.28 -12.83
N GLY A 164 24.47 12.68 -13.91
CA GLY A 164 25.90 12.44 -14.09
C GLY A 164 26.20 10.95 -14.22
N SER A 165 26.87 10.37 -13.23
CA SER A 165 27.21 8.92 -13.18
C SER A 165 26.49 8.18 -12.05
N GLN A 166 25.45 8.78 -11.47
CA GLN A 166 24.67 8.19 -10.38
C GLN A 166 23.22 7.96 -10.83
N PRO A 167 22.75 6.70 -10.82
CA PRO A 167 21.35 6.38 -11.10
C PRO A 167 20.51 6.62 -9.84
N PHE A 168 19.33 7.23 -10.02
CA PHE A 168 18.36 7.52 -8.97
C PHE A 168 17.00 6.93 -9.31
N LEU A 169 16.26 6.58 -8.26
CA LEU A 169 14.87 6.18 -8.31
C LEU A 169 14.04 7.19 -7.54
N ASP A 170 13.07 7.79 -8.23
CA ASP A 170 12.09 8.70 -7.66
C ASP A 170 10.75 8.00 -7.51
N VAL A 171 10.14 8.17 -6.34
CA VAL A 171 8.85 7.58 -6.01
C VAL A 171 7.89 8.67 -5.56
N ASP A 172 6.66 8.63 -6.08
CA ASP A 172 5.54 9.49 -5.68
C ASP A 172 4.32 8.62 -5.39
N VAL A 173 4.04 8.42 -4.10
CA VAL A 173 2.87 7.71 -3.61
C VAL A 173 1.81 8.71 -3.16
N LYS A 174 0.61 8.58 -3.69
CA LYS A 174 -0.59 9.34 -3.28
C LYS A 174 -1.67 8.36 -2.85
N LEU A 175 -2.23 8.58 -1.67
CA LEU A 175 -3.32 7.79 -1.12
C LEU A 175 -4.46 8.74 -0.74
N ASN A 176 -5.67 8.45 -1.21
CA ASN A 176 -6.88 9.20 -0.85
C ASN A 176 -7.95 8.22 -0.38
N ILE A 177 -8.66 8.59 0.68
CA ILE A 177 -9.76 7.81 1.25
C ILE A 177 -10.93 8.78 1.49
N SER A 178 -12.14 8.38 1.09
CA SER A 178 -13.37 9.10 1.40
C SER A 178 -14.21 8.26 2.35
N LEU A 179 -14.50 8.78 3.53
CA LEU A 179 -15.23 8.10 4.59
C LEU A 179 -16.57 8.78 4.81
N GLU A 180 -17.66 8.03 4.83
CA GLU A 180 -18.95 8.53 5.28
C GLU A 180 -18.96 8.71 6.81
N ILE A 181 -19.48 9.85 7.25
CA ILE A 181 -19.62 10.20 8.65
C ILE A 181 -21.10 10.02 9.04
N TYR A 182 -21.44 8.85 9.58
CA TYR A 182 -22.78 8.52 10.06
C TYR A 182 -22.83 8.25 11.58
N THR A 183 -21.69 8.34 12.28
CA THR A 183 -21.59 8.08 13.71
C THR A 183 -21.62 9.36 14.56
N MET A 184 -22.39 9.35 15.64
CA MET A 184 -22.43 10.44 16.62
C MET A 184 -21.19 10.42 17.52
N PRO A 185 -20.64 11.58 17.95
CA PRO A 185 -21.10 12.94 17.65
C PRO A 185 -20.55 13.52 16.34
N PHE A 186 -19.77 12.76 15.55
CA PHE A 186 -19.08 13.27 14.36
C PHE A 186 -20.03 13.77 13.25
N THR A 187 -21.25 13.25 13.18
CA THR A 187 -22.28 13.80 12.28
C THR A 187 -22.63 15.26 12.59
N MET A 188 -22.46 15.72 13.84
CA MET A 188 -22.72 17.11 14.26
C MET A 188 -21.50 18.05 14.16
N LEU A 189 -20.28 17.50 14.05
CA LEU A 189 -19.04 18.27 14.03
C LEU A 189 -18.58 18.61 12.61
N PRO A 190 -17.79 19.66 12.34
CA PRO A 190 -17.20 19.86 11.00
C PRO A 190 -16.42 18.64 10.51
N THR A 191 -16.34 18.41 9.19
CA THR A 191 -15.56 17.27 8.62
C THR A 191 -14.09 17.29 9.07
N ALA A 192 -13.55 18.49 9.29
CA ALA A 192 -12.21 18.71 9.84
C ALA A 192 -11.94 17.96 11.16
N ALA A 193 -12.97 17.65 11.96
CA ALA A 193 -12.83 16.86 13.18
C ALA A 193 -12.43 15.40 12.92
N VAL A 194 -12.68 14.89 11.71
CA VAL A 194 -12.26 13.56 11.24
C VAL A 194 -11.05 13.71 10.30
N GLU A 195 -11.07 14.69 9.40
CA GLU A 195 -10.03 14.87 8.37
C GLU A 195 -8.67 15.20 8.96
N SER A 196 -8.60 16.07 9.97
CA SER A 196 -7.33 16.51 10.55
C SER A 196 -6.58 15.37 11.23
N PRO A 197 -7.15 14.62 12.20
CA PRO A 197 -6.48 13.47 12.77
C PRO A 197 -6.29 12.33 11.76
N GLY A 198 -7.26 12.11 10.85
CA GLY A 198 -7.17 11.08 9.82
C GLY A 198 -6.00 11.30 8.85
N ASN A 199 -5.76 12.55 8.43
CA ASN A 199 -4.62 12.91 7.58
C ASN A 199 -3.28 12.70 8.29
N ILE A 200 -3.19 13.03 9.58
CA ILE A 200 -1.96 12.78 10.38
C ILE A 200 -1.68 11.28 10.44
N MET A 201 -2.70 10.47 10.71
CA MET A 201 -2.57 9.01 10.75
C MET A 201 -2.16 8.45 9.39
N MET A 202 -2.81 8.86 8.31
CA MET A 202 -2.47 8.40 6.96
C MET A 202 -1.08 8.84 6.53
N GLN A 203 -0.65 10.05 6.90
CA GLN A 203 0.67 10.54 6.61
C GLN A 203 1.73 9.70 7.34
N ALA A 204 1.53 9.41 8.63
CA ALA A 204 2.40 8.52 9.39
C ALA A 204 2.47 7.10 8.79
N LEU A 205 1.36 6.60 8.24
CA LEU A 205 1.35 5.31 7.53
C LEU A 205 2.23 5.35 6.27
N VAL A 206 2.05 6.33 5.38
CA VAL A 206 2.86 6.40 4.15
C VAL A 206 4.33 6.73 4.44
N ASP A 207 4.61 7.54 5.46
CA ASP A 207 5.98 7.85 5.88
C ASP A 207 6.74 6.63 6.41
N ARG A 208 6.01 5.64 6.93
CA ARG A 208 6.58 4.37 7.37
C ARG A 208 6.66 3.33 6.26
N LEU A 209 5.60 3.18 5.47
CA LEU A 209 5.46 2.07 4.53
C LEU A 209 6.26 2.28 3.24
N VAL A 210 6.36 3.51 2.73
CA VAL A 210 7.07 3.79 1.47
C VAL A 210 8.57 3.50 1.55
N PRO A 211 9.31 3.92 2.61
CA PRO A 211 10.71 3.53 2.76
C PRO A 211 10.92 2.02 2.82
N LEU A 212 10.03 1.29 3.51
CA LEU A 212 10.13 -0.17 3.63
C LEU A 212 9.89 -0.87 2.28
N LEU A 213 8.91 -0.40 1.51
CA LEU A 213 8.67 -0.86 0.14
C LEU A 213 9.92 -0.65 -0.72
N LEU A 214 10.53 0.52 -0.64
CA LEU A 214 11.73 0.86 -1.41
C LEU A 214 12.93 -0.03 -1.05
N GLN A 215 13.16 -0.27 0.25
CA GLN A 215 14.20 -1.19 0.70
C GLN A 215 14.01 -2.60 0.15
N GLN A 216 12.77 -3.11 0.19
CA GLN A 216 12.43 -4.43 -0.35
C GLN A 216 12.59 -4.48 -1.87
N LEU A 217 12.18 -3.43 -2.58
CA LEU A 217 12.33 -3.32 -4.03
C LEU A 217 13.80 -3.36 -4.45
N LEU A 218 14.68 -2.61 -3.76
CA LEU A 218 16.12 -2.63 -4.03
C LEU A 218 16.74 -4.00 -3.76
N GLN A 219 16.36 -4.63 -2.66
CA GLN A 219 16.83 -5.98 -2.34
C GLN A 219 16.42 -7.00 -3.41
N ASP A 220 15.20 -6.88 -3.93
CA ASP A 220 14.71 -7.75 -5.00
C ASP A 220 15.40 -7.50 -6.33
N TYR A 221 15.69 -6.24 -6.64
CA TYR A 221 16.47 -5.87 -7.80
C TYR A 221 17.87 -6.48 -7.75
N ASP A 222 18.59 -6.31 -6.64
CA ASP A 222 19.94 -6.88 -6.47
C ASP A 222 19.93 -8.41 -6.61
N ASN A 223 18.92 -9.07 -6.03
CA ASN A 223 18.77 -10.52 -6.15
C ASN A 223 18.49 -10.95 -7.59
N TRP A 224 17.66 -10.20 -8.31
CA TRP A 224 17.34 -10.47 -9.71
C TRP A 224 18.57 -10.31 -10.61
N VAL A 225 19.37 -9.25 -10.41
CA VAL A 225 20.61 -9.03 -11.16
C VAL A 225 21.61 -10.18 -10.93
N ARG A 226 21.82 -10.58 -9.67
CA ARG A 226 22.74 -11.70 -9.35
C ARG A 226 22.29 -13.03 -9.97
N GLN A 227 20.99 -13.29 -10.03
CA GLN A 227 20.45 -14.50 -10.67
C GLN A 227 20.70 -14.49 -12.18
N HIS A 228 20.50 -13.35 -12.84
CA HIS A 228 20.75 -13.20 -14.27
C HIS A 228 22.24 -13.40 -14.60
N GLN A 229 23.14 -12.80 -13.82
CA GLN A 229 24.59 -12.98 -14.01
C GLN A 229 25.03 -14.45 -13.87
N LYS A 230 24.49 -15.19 -12.89
CA LYS A 230 24.77 -16.63 -12.72
C LYS A 230 24.24 -17.51 -13.84
N SER A 231 23.17 -17.09 -14.51
CA SER A 231 22.61 -17.85 -15.63
C SER A 231 23.39 -17.69 -16.94
N LEU A 232 24.26 -16.67 -17.00
CA LEU A 232 25.10 -16.34 -18.15
C LEU A 232 26.54 -16.88 -18.01
N SER A 233 26.92 -17.40 -16.82
CA SER A 233 28.22 -18.01 -16.51
C SER A 233 28.16 -19.52 -16.52
#